data_AF-A0A841LP56-F1
#
_entry.id   AF-A0A841LP56-F1
#
_cell.length_a   1.000
_cell.length_b   1.000
_cell.length_c   1.000
_cell.angle_alpha   90.00
_cell.angle_beta   90.00
_cell.angle_gamma   90.00
#
_symmetry.space_group_name_H-M   'P 1'
#
loop_
_entity.id
_entity.type
_entity.pdbx_description
1 polymer ?
#
loop_
_entity_poly.entity_id
_entity_poly.type
_entity_poly.pdbx_seq_one_letter_code
_entity_poly.pdbx_strand_id
1 'polypeptide(L)'
;MESDLTEKELRLATFMSEISEYCYSAGWMQNLEYALWNAVINGERKYGQSYITEDDISTLIKLSTDANAWIVYDDDKEETALSLKEWTEKFKKDVEQNKGIIKG
;
A
#
# COMPACT_ATOMS: atom_id res chain seq x y z
N MET A 1 -12.26 4.02 17.38
CA MET A 1 -10.82 4.23 17.63
C MET A 1 -10.40 5.34 16.70
N GLU A 2 -9.85 6.42 17.24
CA GLU A 2 -9.32 7.52 16.43
C GLU A 2 -8.00 7.03 15.85
N SER A 3 -7.94 6.89 14.53
CA SER A 3 -6.70 6.57 13.83
C SER A 3 -5.77 7.79 13.95
N ASP A 4 -4.49 7.58 14.22
CA ASP A 4 -3.46 8.64 14.23
C ASP A 4 -3.20 9.23 12.83
N LEU A 5 -3.87 8.71 11.80
CA LEU A 5 -3.77 9.19 10.43
C LEU A 5 -4.50 10.52 10.24
N THR A 6 -3.86 11.44 9.54
CA THR A 6 -4.50 12.65 9.01
C THR A 6 -5.57 12.28 7.98
N GLU A 7 -6.47 13.21 7.65
CA GLU A 7 -7.53 12.97 6.65
C GLU A 7 -6.98 12.49 5.30
N LYS A 8 -5.81 12.99 4.90
CA LYS A 8 -5.17 12.60 3.62
C LYS A 8 -4.60 11.19 3.67
N GLU A 9 -3.94 10.84 4.77
CA GLU A 9 -3.41 9.50 5.00
C GLU A 9 -4.53 8.48 5.12
N LEU A 10 -5.63 8.84 5.80
CA LEU A 10 -6.81 8.00 5.90
C LEU A 10 -7.44 7.71 4.54
N ARG A 11 -7.53 8.71 3.65
CA ARG A 11 -8.01 8.50 2.26
C ARG A 11 -7.14 7.50 1.50
N LEU A 12 -5.82 7.58 1.66
CA LEU A 12 -4.91 6.60 1.07
C LEU A 12 -5.12 5.22 1.68
N ALA A 13 -5.18 5.10 3.01
CA ALA A 13 -5.39 3.85 3.72
C ALA A 13 -6.70 3.17 3.29
N THR A 14 -7.80 3.93 3.22
CA THR A 14 -9.10 3.45 2.74
C THR A 14 -8.99 2.92 1.32
N PHE A 15 -8.37 3.68 0.40
CA PHE A 15 -8.27 3.24 -0.99
C PHE A 15 -7.39 1.98 -1.15
N MET A 16 -6.29 1.87 -0.39
CA MET A 16 -5.48 0.66 -0.35
C MET A 16 -6.32 -0.54 0.14
N SER A 17 -7.10 -0.33 1.19
CA SER A 17 -8.00 -1.33 1.75
C SER A 17 -9.10 -1.77 0.78
N GLU A 18 -9.68 -0.84 0.01
CA GLU A 18 -10.67 -1.14 -1.03
C GLU A 18 -10.10 -2.05 -2.13
N ILE A 19 -8.85 -1.82 -2.56
CA ILE A 19 -8.18 -2.71 -3.52
C ILE A 19 -8.01 -4.11 -2.93
N SER A 20 -7.60 -4.21 -1.66
CA SER A 20 -7.48 -5.47 -0.94
C SER A 20 -8.82 -6.20 -0.84
N GLU A 21 -9.89 -5.49 -0.47
CA GLU A 21 -11.24 -6.06 -0.34
C GLU A 21 -11.76 -6.55 -1.70
N TYR A 22 -11.52 -5.81 -2.78
CA TYR A 22 -11.91 -6.21 -4.11
C TYR A 22 -11.17 -7.47 -4.60
N CYS A 23 -9.86 -7.55 -4.32
CA CYS A 23 -9.00 -8.61 -4.84
C CYS A 23 -8.97 -9.88 -3.96
N TYR A 24 -9.25 -9.74 -2.67
CA TYR A 24 -9.11 -10.81 -1.67
C TYR A 24 -10.27 -10.91 -0.68
N SER A 25 -11.25 -10.00 -0.72
CA SER A 25 -12.32 -9.91 0.28
C SER A 25 -11.77 -9.78 1.71
N ALA A 26 -10.72 -8.98 1.84
CA ALA A 26 -10.07 -8.68 3.11
C ALA A 26 -9.71 -7.19 3.18
N GLY A 27 -9.95 -6.56 4.33
CA GLY A 27 -9.63 -5.14 4.56
C GLY A 27 -8.14 -4.82 4.35
N TRP A 28 -7.24 -5.54 4.99
CA TRP A 28 -5.79 -5.40 4.76
C TRP A 28 -5.14 -6.78 4.61
N MET A 29 -4.84 -7.18 3.38
CA MET A 29 -4.14 -8.44 3.13
C MET A 29 -2.67 -8.32 3.53
N GLN A 30 -2.07 -9.44 3.96
CA GLN A 30 -0.67 -9.47 4.34
C GLN A 30 0.23 -8.94 3.20
N ASN A 31 1.13 -8.00 3.54
CA ASN A 31 2.04 -7.33 2.61
C ASN A 31 1.36 -6.51 1.49
N LEU A 32 0.10 -6.10 1.67
CA LEU A 32 -0.62 -5.24 0.72
C LEU A 32 0.22 -4.03 0.31
N GLU A 33 0.82 -3.34 1.28
CA GLU A 33 1.64 -2.15 1.07
C GLU A 33 2.81 -2.40 0.11
N TYR A 34 3.43 -3.58 0.14
CA TYR A 34 4.50 -3.97 -0.78
C TYR A 34 3.96 -4.34 -2.15
N ALA A 35 2.84 -5.05 -2.22
CA ALA A 35 2.22 -5.46 -3.47
C ALA A 35 1.77 -4.26 -4.30
N LEU A 36 1.10 -3.30 -3.65
CA LEU A 36 0.62 -2.04 -4.23
C LEU A 36 1.79 -1.14 -4.65
N TRP A 37 2.80 -0.95 -3.79
CA TRP A 37 3.95 -0.13 -4.16
C TRP A 37 4.72 -0.71 -5.34
N ASN A 38 4.84 -2.04 -5.41
CA ASN A 38 5.46 -2.68 -6.54
C ASN A 38 4.67 -2.48 -7.85
N ALA A 39 3.34 -2.38 -7.79
CA ALA A 39 2.53 -2.01 -8.94
C ALA A 39 2.78 -0.55 -9.35
N VAL A 40 2.86 0.36 -8.38
CA VAL A 40 3.18 1.78 -8.63
C VAL A 40 4.50 1.96 -9.40
N ILE A 41 5.53 1.18 -9.08
CA ILE A 41 6.86 1.33 -9.71
C ILE A 41 7.07 0.46 -10.97
N ASN A 42 6.33 -0.64 -11.14
CA ASN A 42 6.53 -1.58 -12.27
C ASN A 42 5.32 -1.70 -13.22
N GLY A 43 4.21 -1.04 -12.91
CA GLY A 43 2.97 -1.09 -13.68
C GLY A 43 1.97 -2.13 -13.18
N GLU A 44 0.93 -2.32 -14.00
CA GLU A 44 -0.18 -3.22 -13.71
C GLU A 44 0.26 -4.65 -13.40
N ARG A 45 -0.49 -5.32 -12.54
CA ARG A 45 -0.18 -6.70 -12.15
C ARG A 45 -1.38 -7.44 -11.63
N LYS A 46 -1.34 -8.77 -11.74
CA LYS A 46 -2.29 -9.64 -11.05
C LYS A 46 -2.11 -9.49 -9.53
N TYR A 47 -3.24 -9.42 -8.83
CA TYR A 47 -3.32 -9.35 -7.37
C TYR A 47 -4.58 -10.09 -6.92
N GLY A 48 -4.41 -11.20 -6.19
CA GLY A 48 -5.52 -12.09 -5.81
C GLY A 48 -6.36 -12.59 -6.98
N GLN A 49 -7.67 -12.41 -6.86
CA GLN A 49 -8.63 -12.81 -7.90
C GLN A 49 -8.77 -11.80 -9.04
N SER A 50 -8.11 -10.64 -8.95
CA SER A 50 -8.23 -9.54 -9.90
C SER A 50 -6.86 -8.93 -10.26
N TYR A 51 -6.84 -7.67 -10.66
CA TYR A 51 -5.66 -6.91 -11.07
C TYR A 51 -5.61 -5.56 -10.36
N ILE A 52 -4.40 -5.08 -10.11
CA ILE A 52 -4.14 -3.66 -9.84
C ILE A 52 -3.96 -3.00 -11.21
N THR A 53 -4.85 -2.08 -11.55
CA THR A 53 -4.95 -1.45 -12.88
C THR A 53 -4.19 -0.12 -12.97
N GLU A 54 -4.04 0.44 -14.17
CA GLU A 54 -3.45 1.78 -14.36
C GLU A 54 -4.24 2.87 -13.64
N ASP A 55 -5.57 2.77 -13.57
CA ASP A 55 -6.44 3.70 -12.83
C ASP A 55 -6.19 3.62 -11.32
N ASP A 56 -6.02 2.40 -10.78
CA ASP A 56 -5.67 2.19 -9.37
C ASP A 56 -4.29 2.79 -9.07
N ILE A 57 -3.30 2.52 -9.92
CA ILE A 57 -1.94 3.06 -9.78
C ILE A 57 -1.96 4.59 -9.81
N SER A 58 -2.69 5.18 -10.76
CA SER A 58 -2.81 6.64 -10.89
C SER A 58 -3.44 7.25 -9.63
N THR A 59 -4.43 6.59 -9.06
CA THR A 59 -5.10 7.03 -7.83
C THR A 59 -4.19 6.88 -6.61
N LEU A 60 -3.47 5.76 -6.48
CA LEU A 60 -2.46 5.53 -5.42
C LEU A 60 -1.38 6.61 -5.45
N ILE A 61 -0.81 6.91 -6.62
CA ILE A 61 0.21 7.96 -6.78
C ILE A 61 -0.33 9.31 -6.34
N LYS A 62 -1.55 9.67 -6.78
CA LYS A 62 -2.18 10.95 -6.45
C LYS A 62 -2.40 11.09 -4.94
N LEU A 63 -3.00 10.08 -4.30
CA LEU A 63 -3.29 10.10 -2.87
C LEU A 63 -2.01 10.08 -2.03
N SER A 64 -1.03 9.27 -2.40
CA SER A 64 0.27 9.21 -1.74
C SER A 64 1.06 10.51 -1.85
N THR A 65 0.99 11.18 -3.01
CA THR A 65 1.61 12.50 -3.20
C THR A 65 0.92 13.57 -2.35
N ASP A 66 -0.41 13.56 -2.27
CA ASP A 66 -1.16 14.54 -1.47
C ASP A 66 -0.92 14.37 0.03
N ALA A 67 -0.80 13.12 0.49
CA ALA A 67 -0.44 12.77 1.87
C ALA A 67 1.07 12.91 2.15
N ASN A 68 1.91 12.97 1.12
CA ASN A 68 3.38 12.85 1.22
C ASN A 68 3.82 11.61 2.02
N ALA A 69 3.04 10.54 1.92
CA ALA A 69 3.18 9.34 2.74
C ALA A 69 2.73 8.07 2.01
N TRP A 70 3.15 6.93 2.54
CA TRP A 70 2.65 5.61 2.21
C TRP A 70 2.16 4.91 3.47
N ILE A 71 1.05 4.19 3.37
CA ILE A 71 0.46 3.50 4.52
C ILE A 71 1.03 2.10 4.60
N VAL A 72 1.46 1.71 5.79
CA VAL A 72 1.98 0.38 6.12
C VAL A 72 1.20 -0.18 7.29
N TYR A 73 1.14 -1.50 7.38
CA TYR A 73 0.61 -2.15 8.58
C TYR A 73 1.73 -2.34 9.60
N ASP A 74 1.50 -1.87 10.82
CA ASP A 74 2.34 -2.06 11.99
C ASP A 74 1.58 -2.93 13.01
N ASP A 75 2.21 -3.97 13.56
CA ASP A 75 1.52 -4.90 14.47
C ASP A 75 1.04 -4.23 15.78
N ASP A 76 1.66 -3.13 16.20
CA ASP A 76 1.29 -2.41 17.42
C ASP A 76 0.31 -1.25 17.15
N LYS A 77 0.43 -0.60 15.99
CA LYS A 77 -0.31 0.63 15.63
C LYS A 77 -1.33 0.46 14.51
N GLU A 78 -1.44 -0.73 13.95
CA GLU A 78 -2.24 -1.02 12.74
C GLU A 78 -1.79 -0.14 11.56
N GLU A 79 -2.71 0.46 10.79
CA GLU A 79 -2.37 1.31 9.65
C GLU A 79 -1.62 2.58 10.09
N THR A 80 -0.34 2.66 9.73
CA THR A 80 0.56 3.77 10.04
C THR A 80 1.10 4.42 8.78
N ALA A 81 1.23 5.74 8.79
CA ALA A 81 1.86 6.49 7.70
C ALA A 81 3.39 6.56 7.86
N LEU A 82 4.11 6.21 6.80
CA LEU A 82 5.54 6.51 6.64
C LEU A 82 5.71 7.58 5.56
N SER A 83 6.69 8.47 5.69
CA SER A 83 7.01 9.37 4.58
C SER A 83 7.44 8.57 3.35
N LEU A 84 7.23 9.12 2.16
CA LEU A 84 7.63 8.47 0.91
C LEU A 84 9.11 8.07 0.89
N LYS A 85 9.97 8.86 1.54
CA LYS A 85 11.40 8.57 1.69
C LYS A 85 11.62 7.34 2.56
N GLU A 86 11.06 7.32 3.76
CA GLU A 86 11.20 6.21 4.71
C GLU A 86 10.66 4.91 4.12
N TRP A 87 9.49 4.97 3.48
CA TRP A 87 8.90 3.84 2.79
C TRP A 87 9.79 3.31 1.66
N THR A 88 10.33 4.19 0.81
CA THR A 88 11.19 3.75 -0.31
C THR A 88 12.45 3.05 0.18
N GLU A 89 13.07 3.56 1.26
CA GLU A 89 14.24 2.93 1.88
C GLU A 89 13.89 1.57 2.50
N LYS A 90 12.75 1.50 3.21
CA LYS A 90 12.23 0.25 3.80
C LYS A 90 11.90 -0.78 2.74
N PHE A 91 11.12 -0.42 1.72
CA PHE A 91 10.74 -1.29 0.61
C PHE A 91 11.97 -1.89 -0.06
N LYS A 92 12.97 -1.07 -0.40
CA LYS A 92 14.20 -1.56 -1.02
C LYS A 92 14.91 -2.59 -0.15
N LYS A 93 15.11 -2.27 1.12
CA LYS A 93 15.78 -3.16 2.08
C LYS A 93 15.02 -4.48 2.24
N ASP A 94 13.71 -4.42 2.42
CA ASP A 94 12.89 -5.60 2.69
C ASP A 94 12.77 -6.51 1.47
N VAL A 95 12.69 -5.94 0.26
CA VAL A 95 12.73 -6.71 -0.99
C VAL A 95 14.10 -7.35 -1.23
N GLU A 96 15.19 -6.66 -0.91
CA GLU A 96 16.54 -7.21 -0.99
C GLU A 96 16.72 -8.41 -0.04
N GLN A 97 16.12 -8.35 1.15
CA GLN A 97 16.17 -9.41 2.17
C GLN A 97 15.19 -10.55 1.90
N ASN A 98 14.01 -10.25 1.38
CA ASN A 98 12.95 -11.20 1.09
C ASN A 98 12.18 -10.83 -0.18
N LYS A 99 12.65 -11.34 -1.32
CA LYS A 99 11.97 -11.18 -2.61
C LYS A 99 10.55 -11.74 -2.65
N GLY A 100 10.18 -12.60 -1.70
CA GLY A 100 8.85 -13.17 -1.57
C GLY A 100 7.79 -12.20 -1.02
N ILE A 101 8.20 -11.09 -0.41
CA ILE A 101 7.28 -10.13 0.24
C ILE A 101 6.31 -9.47 -0.74
N ILE A 102 6.69 -9.41 -2.03
CA ILE A 102 5.91 -8.78 -3.08
C ILE A 102 4.89 -9.74 -3.72
N LYS A 103 4.83 -10.99 -3.28
CA LYS A 103 3.94 -12.03 -3.86
C LYS A 103 2.48 -11.95 -3.38
N GLY A 104 2.12 -10.88 -2.67
CA GLY A 104 0.73 -10.60 -2.32
C GLY A 104 -0.19 -10.78 -3.51
#